data_AF-A0A5N4DTU6-F1
#
_entry.id   AF-A0A5N4DTU6-F1
#
_cell.length_a   1.000
_cell.length_b   1.000
_cell.length_c   1.000
_cell.angle_alpha   90.00
_cell.angle_beta   90.00
_cell.angle_gamma   90.00
#
_symmetry.space_group_name_H-M   'P 1'
#
loop_
_entity.id
_entity.type
_entity.pdbx_description
1 polymer ?
#
loop_
_entity_poly.entity_id
_entity_poly.type
_entity_poly.pdbx_seq_one_letter_code
_entity_poly.pdbx_strand_id
1 'polypeptide(L)'
;MALAAAAARVWEPSRGLGQVGLLVLRRLGARGLARSHPQRQQQQHFSSLDDKPQFPGASAEFIDKLEFIQPNVISGIPIYRVMDRQGQIINPSEDPHVRATSL
;
A
#
# COMPACT_ATOMS: atom_id res chain seq x y z
N MET A 1 -51.35 14.09 27.41
CA MET A 1 -50.16 14.81 26.91
C MET A 1 -49.61 15.62 28.09
N ALA A 2 -48.83 15.07 29.01
CA ALA A 2 -47.43 14.64 28.92
C ALA A 2 -46.43 15.81 28.74
N LEU A 3 -45.77 16.15 29.87
CA LEU A 3 -44.34 16.54 30.01
C LEU A 3 -43.93 17.91 29.43
N ALA A 4 -43.04 18.71 30.02
CA ALA A 4 -42.23 18.61 31.23
C ALA A 4 -41.70 20.02 31.57
N ALA A 5 -41.43 20.25 32.85
CA ALA A 5 -40.60 21.35 33.33
C ALA A 5 -39.12 21.03 33.04
N ALA A 6 -38.34 22.02 32.60
CA ALA A 6 -36.88 21.94 32.57
C ALA A 6 -36.31 23.14 33.33
N ALA A 7 -35.74 22.84 34.49
CA ALA A 7 -35.17 23.79 35.44
C ALA A 7 -33.79 24.27 34.97
N ALA A 8 -33.58 25.58 35.01
CA ALA A 8 -32.27 26.20 34.90
C ALA A 8 -31.41 25.80 36.10
N ARG A 9 -30.21 25.26 35.85
CA ARG A 9 -29.20 25.01 36.89
C ARG A 9 -28.03 25.96 36.65
N VAL A 10 -28.07 27.06 37.41
CA VAL A 10 -26.99 28.02 37.54
C VAL A 10 -25.80 27.35 38.25
N TRP A 11 -24.61 27.72 37.79
CA TRP A 11 -23.30 27.23 38.19
C TRP A 11 -22.81 27.92 39.47
N GLU A 12 -22.36 27.16 40.47
CA GLU A 12 -21.68 27.67 41.67
C GLU A 12 -20.36 26.92 41.89
N PRO A 13 -19.21 27.60 42.06
CA PRO A 13 -17.92 26.98 42.33
C PRO A 13 -17.58 26.99 43.83
N SER A 14 -17.46 25.81 44.44
CA SER A 14 -17.08 25.67 45.85
C SER A 14 -15.56 25.81 46.06
N ARG A 15 -15.16 26.82 46.82
CA ARG A 15 -13.81 27.00 47.39
C ARG A 15 -13.67 26.22 48.70
N GLY A 16 -12.64 25.39 48.83
CA GLY A 16 -12.28 24.70 50.07
C GLY A 16 -10.77 24.71 50.29
N LEU A 17 -10.34 25.49 51.28
CA LEU A 17 -8.97 25.61 51.79
C LEU A 17 -8.54 24.34 52.56
N GLY A 18 -7.32 23.88 52.33
CA GLY A 18 -6.61 22.94 53.19
C GLY A 18 -5.10 23.15 53.07
N GLN A 19 -4.53 23.98 53.96
CA GLN A 19 -3.09 23.98 54.26
C GLN A 19 -2.78 22.82 55.20
N VAL A 20 -1.68 22.07 54.99
CA VAL A 20 -0.58 21.83 55.96
C VAL A 20 0.58 21.14 55.21
N GLY A 21 1.82 21.62 55.40
CA GLY A 21 3.03 20.79 55.31
C GLY A 21 4.15 21.28 54.39
N LEU A 22 5.01 22.17 54.89
CA LEU A 22 6.22 22.64 54.21
C LEU A 22 7.45 21.78 54.60
N LEU A 23 8.19 21.31 53.57
CA LEU A 23 9.63 21.04 53.45
C LEU A 23 10.33 20.18 54.55
N VAL A 24 11.21 19.22 54.21
CA VAL A 24 12.64 19.51 53.96
C VAL A 24 13.40 18.21 53.56
N LEU A 25 14.22 18.33 52.49
CA LEU A 25 15.43 17.56 52.08
C LEU A 25 15.24 16.08 51.64
N ARG A 26 15.95 15.52 50.66
CA ARG A 26 17.26 15.86 50.09
C ARG A 26 17.45 15.14 48.74
N ARG A 27 18.10 15.84 47.82
CA ARG A 27 18.60 15.40 46.51
C ARG A 27 19.18 13.97 46.51
N LEU A 28 18.67 13.10 45.66
CA LEU A 28 19.47 12.09 44.94
C LEU A 28 19.03 12.07 43.47
N GLY A 29 20.02 12.17 42.58
CA GLY A 29 19.86 12.73 41.24
C GLY A 29 19.05 11.89 40.26
N ALA A 30 18.21 12.57 39.49
CA ALA A 30 17.80 12.11 38.17
C ALA A 30 18.98 12.34 37.19
N ARG A 31 20.04 11.52 37.31
CA ARG A 31 21.06 11.44 36.27
C ARG A 31 20.44 10.74 35.07
N GLY A 32 20.03 11.57 34.11
CA GLY A 32 20.13 11.38 32.68
C GLY A 32 19.69 10.02 32.14
N LEU A 33 18.50 10.00 31.54
CA LEU A 33 18.27 9.36 30.24
C LEU A 33 17.21 10.16 29.49
N ALA A 34 17.49 11.44 29.23
CA ALA A 34 16.89 12.07 28.06
C ALA A 34 17.52 11.37 26.85
N ARG A 35 16.93 10.23 26.46
CA ARG A 35 17.26 9.57 25.21
C ARG A 35 16.78 10.55 24.14
N SER A 36 17.65 11.44 23.71
CA SER A 36 17.52 12.14 22.45
C SER A 36 17.46 11.03 21.41
N HIS A 37 16.24 10.64 21.03
CA HIS A 37 16.05 9.91 19.80
C HIS A 37 16.60 10.86 18.74
N PRO A 38 17.70 10.54 18.04
CA PRO A 38 18.00 11.29 16.83
C PRO A 38 16.75 11.11 15.97
N GLN A 39 16.10 12.23 15.69
CA GLN A 39 15.03 12.31 14.72
C GLN A 39 15.62 11.80 13.42
N ARG A 40 15.45 10.51 13.15
CA ARG A 40 15.81 9.88 11.88
C ARG A 40 14.74 10.28 10.87
N GLN A 41 14.61 11.59 10.66
CA GLN A 41 14.14 12.15 9.41
C GLN A 41 15.28 12.04 8.39
N GLN A 42 15.73 10.80 8.13
CA GLN A 42 16.02 10.51 6.75
C GLN A 42 14.64 10.43 6.12
N GLN A 43 14.15 11.60 5.69
CA GLN A 43 13.25 11.64 4.55
C GLN A 43 13.98 10.81 3.51
N GLN A 44 13.56 9.56 3.33
CA GLN A 44 13.99 8.80 2.17
C GLN A 44 13.56 9.69 1.03
N HIS A 45 14.55 10.27 0.36
CA HIS A 45 14.34 10.94 -0.90
C HIS A 45 13.75 9.84 -1.77
N PHE A 46 12.41 9.84 -1.90
CA PHE A 46 11.73 9.01 -2.87
C PHE A 46 12.32 9.48 -4.18
N SER A 47 13.28 8.70 -4.68
CA SER A 47 13.78 8.92 -6.01
C SER A 47 12.57 8.90 -6.93
N SER A 48 12.62 9.82 -7.88
CA SER A 48 11.59 10.18 -8.85
C SER A 48 10.66 9.01 -9.18
N LEU A 49 9.37 9.27 -9.43
CA LEU A 49 8.40 8.26 -9.87
C LEU A 49 8.86 7.42 -11.08
N ASP A 50 9.91 7.86 -11.77
CA ASP A 50 10.64 7.16 -12.84
C ASP A 50 11.48 5.96 -12.34
N ASP A 51 11.71 5.82 -11.04
CA ASP A 51 12.46 4.71 -10.46
C ASP A 51 11.56 3.48 -10.33
N LYS A 52 11.90 2.44 -11.09
CA LYS A 52 11.20 1.16 -11.06
C LYS A 52 11.25 0.52 -9.66
N PRO A 53 10.13 0.00 -9.13
CA PRO A 53 10.09 -0.71 -7.85
C PRO A 53 11.13 -1.85 -7.74
N GLN A 54 11.83 -1.91 -6.60
CA GLN A 54 12.86 -2.92 -6.31
C GLN A 54 12.38 -4.01 -5.32
N PHE A 55 11.09 -4.33 -5.33
CA PHE A 55 10.55 -5.35 -4.44
C PHE A 55 11.03 -6.75 -4.85
N PRO A 56 11.54 -7.58 -3.94
CA PRO A 56 11.92 -8.95 -4.26
C PRO A 56 10.67 -9.74 -4.69
N GLY A 57 10.81 -10.58 -5.72
CA GLY A 57 9.74 -11.47 -6.20
C GLY A 57 8.81 -10.86 -7.25
N ALA A 58 8.91 -9.57 -7.56
CA ALA A 58 8.16 -8.95 -8.64
C ALA A 58 8.94 -7.81 -9.29
N SER A 59 8.89 -7.72 -10.62
CA SER A 59 9.37 -6.55 -11.36
C SER A 59 8.17 -5.93 -12.06
N ALA A 60 7.75 -4.77 -11.59
CA ALA A 60 6.56 -4.06 -12.07
C ALA A 60 6.82 -2.56 -12.05
N GLU A 61 5.96 -1.78 -12.69
CA GLU A 61 5.93 -0.32 -12.59
C GLU A 61 4.94 0.11 -11.50
N PHE A 62 5.09 1.32 -10.97
CA PHE A 62 4.10 1.91 -10.08
C PHE A 62 2.82 2.28 -10.85
N ILE A 63 1.68 2.20 -10.17
CA ILE A 63 0.38 2.72 -10.63
C ILE A 63 -0.27 3.48 -9.49
N ASP A 64 -0.84 4.65 -9.76
CA ASP A 64 -1.46 5.56 -8.78
C ASP A 64 -2.99 5.38 -8.66
N LYS A 65 -3.56 4.58 -9.56
CA LYS A 65 -4.98 4.27 -9.66
C LYS A 65 -5.24 2.77 -9.54
N LEU A 66 -6.41 2.45 -9.02
CA LEU A 66 -6.86 1.06 -8.91
C LEU A 66 -7.32 0.57 -10.29
N GLU A 67 -6.57 -0.36 -10.86
CA GLU A 67 -6.92 -1.04 -12.11
C GLU A 67 -6.78 -2.56 -11.94
N PHE A 68 -7.85 -3.29 -12.26
CA PHE A 68 -7.80 -4.75 -12.31
C PHE A 68 -7.34 -5.20 -13.70
N ILE A 69 -6.43 -6.17 -13.74
CA ILE A 69 -6.07 -6.86 -14.97
C ILE A 69 -7.23 -7.78 -15.35
N GLN A 70 -7.81 -7.54 -16.53
CA GLN A 70 -8.82 -8.43 -17.10
C GLN A 70 -8.16 -9.42 -18.06
N PRO A 71 -8.49 -10.73 -17.98
CA PRO A 71 -8.02 -11.69 -18.97
C PRO A 71 -8.56 -11.38 -20.37
N ASN A 72 -7.70 -11.45 -21.40
CA ASN A 72 -8.13 -11.31 -22.79
C ASN A 72 -8.73 -12.64 -23.30
N VAL A 73 -10.03 -12.85 -23.05
CA VAL A 73 -10.76 -14.09 -23.43
C VAL A 73 -11.51 -13.99 -24.76
N ILE A 74 -11.85 -12.78 -25.21
CA ILE A 74 -12.60 -12.57 -26.47
C ILE A 74 -11.69 -12.79 -27.67
N SER A 75 -10.44 -12.35 -27.56
CA SER A 75 -9.41 -12.41 -28.60
C SER A 75 -8.20 -13.20 -28.08
N GLY A 76 -8.45 -14.45 -27.67
CA GLY A 76 -7.42 -15.34 -27.12
C GLY A 76 -6.18 -15.48 -28.01
N ILE A 77 -5.19 -16.24 -27.53
CA ILE A 77 -3.93 -16.46 -28.26
C ILE A 77 -4.22 -17.00 -29.67
N PRO A 78 -3.64 -16.42 -30.73
CA PRO A 78 -3.95 -16.82 -32.09
C PRO A 78 -3.53 -18.26 -32.38
N ILE A 79 -4.29 -18.93 -33.24
CA ILE A 79 -4.01 -20.31 -33.66
C ILE A 79 -2.99 -20.29 -34.80
N TYR A 80 -1.81 -20.83 -34.55
CA TYR A 80 -0.79 -21.02 -35.58
C TYR A 80 -1.23 -22.08 -36.59
N ARG A 81 -1.06 -21.80 -37.89
CA ARG A 81 -1.48 -22.70 -38.98
C ARG A 81 -0.54 -22.56 -40.17
N VAL A 82 0.02 -23.69 -40.61
CA VAL A 82 0.93 -23.77 -41.77
C VAL A 82 0.15 -23.90 -43.09
N MET A 83 -0.95 -24.67 -43.06
CA MET A 83 -1.68 -25.09 -44.25
C MET A 83 -3.17 -24.82 -44.10
N ASP A 84 -3.84 -24.41 -45.18
CA ASP A 84 -5.27 -24.18 -45.18
C ASP A 84 -6.09 -25.47 -45.27
N ARG A 85 -7.42 -25.35 -45.41
CA ARG A 85 -8.32 -26.52 -45.50
C ARG A 85 -8.20 -27.26 -46.84
N GLN A 86 -7.62 -26.63 -47.85
CA GLN A 86 -7.42 -27.16 -49.20
C GLN A 86 -6.05 -27.83 -49.33
N GLY A 87 -5.27 -27.88 -48.26
CA GLY A 87 -3.94 -28.46 -48.27
C GLY A 87 -2.86 -27.53 -48.83
N GLN A 88 -3.14 -26.23 -48.98
CA GLN A 88 -2.18 -25.26 -49.51
C GLN A 88 -1.41 -24.58 -48.39
N ILE A 89 -0.10 -24.40 -48.58
CA ILE A 89 0.76 -23.67 -47.65
C ILE A 89 0.35 -22.19 -47.62
N ILE A 90 0.13 -21.67 -46.41
CA ILE A 90 -0.32 -20.28 -46.21
C ILE A 90 0.86 -19.31 -46.24
N ASN A 91 1.97 -19.69 -45.59
CA ASN A 91 3.21 -18.92 -45.58
C ASN A 91 4.39 -19.82 -46.00
N PRO A 92 5.01 -19.60 -47.17
CA PRO A 92 6.13 -20.40 -47.63
C PRO A 92 7.36 -20.39 -46.72
N SER A 93 7.57 -19.33 -45.93
CA SER A 93 8.70 -19.30 -44.97
C SER A 93 8.53 -20.28 -43.82
N GLU A 94 7.30 -20.75 -43.59
CA GLU A 94 6.92 -21.65 -42.52
C GLU A 94 6.69 -23.09 -43.02
N ASP A 95 6.95 -23.38 -44.29
CA ASP A 95 6.82 -24.74 -44.83
C ASP A 95 7.93 -25.65 -44.26
N PRO A 96 7.58 -26.70 -43.49
CA PRO A 96 8.58 -27.62 -42.96
C PRO A 96 9.19 -28.57 -44.01
N HIS A 97 8.68 -28.58 -45.25
CA HIS A 97 9.16 -29.43 -46.35
C HIS A 97 9.25 -30.92 -45.96
N VAL A 98 8.25 -31.42 -45.22
CA VAL A 98 8.21 -32.80 -44.73
C VAL A 98 8.11 -33.78 -45.90
N ARG A 99 8.95 -34.83 -45.89
CA ARG A 99 8.95 -35.87 -46.93
C ARG A 99 7.78 -36.83 -46.74
N ALA A 100 7.19 -37.29 -47.85
CA ALA A 100 6.04 -38.21 -47.85
C ALA A 100 6.30 -39.58 -47.18
N THR A 101 7.56 -39.96 -46.94
CA THR A 101 7.97 -41.24 -46.33
C THR A 101 8.18 -41.16 -44.82
N SER A 102 7.79 -40.07 -44.16
CA SER A 102 7.83 -39.95 -42.71
C SER A 102 6.65 -40.70 -42.07
N LEU A 103 6.64 -42.03 -42.13
CA LEU A 103 5.71 -42.93 -41.41
C LEU A 103 6.48 -44.10 -40.79
#